data_AF-A0A3D4YID7-F1
#
_entry.id   AF-A0A3D4YID7-F1
#
_cell.length_a   1.000
_cell.length_b   1.000
_cell.length_c   1.000
_cell.angle_alpha   90.00
_cell.angle_beta   90.00
_cell.angle_gamma   90.00
#
_symmetry.space_group_name_H-M   'P 1'
#
loop_
_entity.id
_entity.type
_entity.pdbx_description
1 polymer ?
#
loop_
_entity_poly.entity_id
_entity_poly.type
_entity_poly.pdbx_seq_one_letter_code
_entity_poly.pdbx_strand_id
1 'polypeptide(L)'
;MKEINIGRVLMKKRKEKGITQDELANYIGVSKASVSKWETEQSYPDVTFLPQLAAYFNISIDELMDYQPQMTKEDIRALYKKMSGKFASEPLEAVLTECRAIIKKYYSCFPLLLQMGILMINHLELEKDPERSAGLLREAKELFVRVREESEDVAASRQAVYMEALCSLTAGEPDAALELLGRTVEPALPAESLLSAAYQMKGEPEHAKSVLQAGIFQNMVVLFNFLPAYMMLCAQEPKKFEETLRRTLLAAEVFDMQSLHPWHLINVYVTAAQGYMIQEKTEKALEMLERFADLAISDIYPMKLHGDSYFDLLDDWLEELDLGGSLPRDEKTIRKSMTDLVTVNPAFAALASEKRYQMIVRKLT
;
A
#
# COMPACT_ATOMS: atom_id res chain seq x y z
N MET A 1 11.78 11.24 20.86
CA MET A 1 10.66 10.49 21.48
C MET A 1 9.43 11.38 21.41
N LYS A 2 8.21 10.87 21.20
CA LYS A 2 7.08 11.48 21.92
C LYS A 2 7.38 11.03 23.36
N GLU A 3 7.86 11.96 24.17
CA GLU A 3 8.40 11.67 25.49
C GLU A 3 7.34 10.92 26.31
N ILE A 4 7.76 9.86 27.02
CA ILE A 4 6.93 9.19 28.01
C ILE A 4 6.48 10.28 29.00
N ASN A 5 5.18 10.59 29.05
CA ASN A 5 4.70 11.73 29.82
C ASN A 5 3.85 11.31 31.02
N ILE A 6 4.46 10.46 31.85
CA ILE A 6 3.84 9.97 33.09
C ILE A 6 3.50 11.14 34.03
N GLY A 7 4.36 12.16 34.13
CA GLY A 7 4.17 13.30 35.03
C GLY A 7 2.89 14.08 34.76
N ARG A 8 2.65 14.43 33.48
CA ARG A 8 1.44 15.13 33.06
C ARG A 8 0.19 14.27 33.25
N VAL A 9 0.26 12.98 32.92
CA VAL A 9 -0.87 12.06 33.09
C VAL A 9 -1.22 11.90 34.58
N LEU A 10 -0.22 11.69 35.44
CA LEU A 10 -0.40 11.62 36.89
C LEU A 10 -1.04 12.89 37.44
N MET A 11 -0.50 14.07 37.11
CA MET A 11 -1.05 15.34 37.58
C MET A 11 -2.49 15.53 37.11
N LYS A 12 -2.79 15.20 35.84
CA LYS A 12 -4.14 15.30 35.28
C LYS A 12 -5.10 14.37 36.02
N LYS A 13 -4.78 13.08 36.13
CA LYS A 13 -5.62 12.07 36.77
C LYS A 13 -5.82 12.32 38.25
N ARG A 14 -4.80 12.81 38.95
CA ARG A 14 -4.88 13.26 40.34
C ARG A 14 -5.90 14.38 40.51
N LYS A 15 -5.83 15.41 39.65
CA LYS A 15 -6.78 16.54 39.67
C LYS A 15 -8.20 16.11 39.31
N GLU A 16 -8.37 15.22 38.32
CA GLU A 16 -9.67 14.63 37.95
C GLU A 16 -10.31 13.86 39.12
N LYS A 17 -9.49 13.16 39.90
CA LYS A 17 -9.95 12.41 41.09
C LYS A 17 -10.11 13.28 42.35
N GLY A 18 -9.74 14.56 42.29
CA GLY A 18 -9.91 15.53 43.38
C GLY A 18 -8.98 15.33 44.58
N ILE A 19 -7.86 14.63 44.43
CA ILE A 19 -6.94 14.30 45.53
C ILE A 19 -5.67 15.18 45.51
N THR A 20 -4.98 15.25 46.64
CA THR A 20 -3.70 15.93 46.84
C THR A 20 -2.51 15.01 46.55
N GLN A 21 -1.32 15.59 46.39
CA GLN A 21 -0.09 14.81 46.23
C GLN A 21 0.21 13.95 47.46
N ASP A 22 -0.14 14.43 48.66
CA ASP A 22 0.03 13.69 49.91
C ASP A 22 -0.87 12.44 49.95
N GLU A 23 -2.13 12.56 49.53
CA GLU A 23 -3.05 11.43 49.48
C GLU A 23 -2.61 10.36 48.48
N LEU A 24 -2.13 10.78 47.31
CA LEU A 24 -1.56 9.84 46.33
C LEU A 24 -0.29 9.17 46.89
N ALA A 25 0.60 9.95 47.51
CA ALA A 25 1.83 9.43 48.11
C ALA A 25 1.56 8.39 49.20
N ASN A 26 0.57 8.67 50.07
CA ASN A 26 0.15 7.75 51.13
C ASN A 26 -0.42 6.44 50.58
N TYR A 27 -1.22 6.51 49.50
CA TYR A 27 -1.77 5.29 48.88
C TYR A 27 -0.69 4.42 48.23
N ILE A 28 0.26 5.04 47.54
CA ILE A 28 1.34 4.33 46.84
C ILE A 28 2.45 3.87 47.80
N GLY A 29 2.53 4.47 49.00
CA GLY A 29 3.56 4.15 49.98
C GLY A 29 4.89 4.87 49.73
N VAL A 30 4.84 6.09 49.19
CA VAL A 30 6.01 6.92 48.89
C VAL A 30 5.90 8.28 49.57
N SER A 31 6.95 9.10 49.48
CA SER A 31 6.91 10.47 49.99
C SER A 31 6.14 11.39 49.05
N LYS A 32 5.49 12.44 49.59
CA LYS A 32 4.92 13.55 48.79
C LYS A 32 5.93 14.15 47.82
N ALA A 33 7.19 14.28 48.26
CA ALA A 33 8.27 14.80 47.44
C ALA A 33 8.53 13.92 46.21
N SER A 34 8.37 12.60 46.33
CA SER A 34 8.45 11.66 45.20
C SER A 34 7.35 11.96 44.19
N VAL A 35 6.09 12.05 44.63
CA VAL A 35 4.96 12.38 43.75
C VAL A 35 5.12 13.75 43.10
N SER A 36 5.58 14.76 43.84
CA SER A 36 5.87 16.08 43.26
C SER A 36 6.93 16.00 42.18
N LYS A 37 8.03 15.26 42.41
CA LYS A 37 9.09 15.11 41.39
C LYS A 37 8.59 14.38 40.16
N TRP A 38 7.70 13.39 40.31
CA TRP A 38 7.05 12.70 39.20
C TRP A 38 6.18 13.66 38.38
N GLU A 39 5.30 14.43 39.05
CA GLU A 39 4.40 15.38 38.38
C GLU A 39 5.14 16.54 37.69
N THR A 40 6.32 16.90 38.17
CA THR A 40 7.16 17.95 37.57
C THR A 40 8.27 17.41 36.66
N GLU A 41 8.19 16.14 36.26
CA GLU A 41 9.15 15.49 35.34
C GLU A 41 10.62 15.50 35.81
N GLN A 42 10.86 15.70 37.13
CA GLN A 42 12.22 15.67 37.72
C GLN A 42 12.73 14.24 37.93
N SER A 43 11.84 13.27 38.03
CA SER A 43 12.15 11.84 38.08
C SER A 43 10.95 11.03 37.61
N TYR A 44 11.16 9.77 37.24
CA TYR A 44 10.06 8.83 36.97
C TYR A 44 9.72 8.01 38.22
N PRO A 45 8.46 7.53 38.35
CA PRO A 45 8.15 6.44 39.25
C PRO A 45 8.99 5.21 38.89
N ASP A 46 9.39 4.44 39.90
CA ASP A 46 9.98 3.13 39.67
C ASP A 46 9.00 2.24 38.89
N VAL A 47 9.51 1.36 38.02
CA VAL A 47 8.69 0.45 37.20
C VAL A 47 7.73 -0.38 38.05
N THR A 48 8.11 -0.70 39.29
CA THR A 48 7.30 -1.45 40.25
C THR A 48 6.04 -0.69 40.71
N PHE A 49 6.02 0.65 40.62
CA PHE A 49 4.85 1.46 40.98
C PHE A 49 3.86 1.64 39.81
N LEU A 50 4.25 1.38 38.56
CA LEU A 50 3.38 1.64 37.41
C LEU A 50 2.06 0.85 37.44
N PRO A 51 2.04 -0.47 37.77
CA PRO A 51 0.79 -1.21 37.87
C PRO A 51 -0.15 -0.65 38.95
N GLN A 52 0.41 -0.23 40.09
CA GLN A 52 -0.37 0.31 41.21
C GLN A 52 -0.93 1.70 40.88
N LEU A 53 -0.13 2.56 40.24
CA LEU A 53 -0.56 3.87 39.77
C LEU A 53 -1.67 3.74 38.72
N ALA A 54 -1.50 2.85 37.74
CA ALA A 54 -2.48 2.58 36.70
C ALA A 54 -3.81 2.06 37.30
N ALA A 55 -3.74 1.08 38.20
CA ALA A 55 -4.90 0.56 38.91
C ALA A 55 -5.61 1.62 39.77
N TYR A 56 -4.84 2.47 40.46
CA TYR A 56 -5.41 3.54 41.29
C TYR A 56 -6.23 4.54 40.48
N PHE A 57 -5.80 4.88 39.26
CA PHE A 57 -6.50 5.80 38.37
C PHE A 57 -7.48 5.11 37.40
N ASN A 58 -7.59 3.79 37.46
CA ASN A 58 -8.41 2.97 36.57
C ASN A 58 -8.10 3.24 35.08
N ILE A 59 -6.81 3.19 34.75
CA ILE A 59 -6.26 3.34 33.40
C ILE A 59 -5.28 2.21 33.11
N SER A 60 -4.92 2.00 31.84
CA SER A 60 -3.84 1.07 31.48
C SER A 60 -2.45 1.66 31.79
N ILE A 61 -1.42 0.81 31.81
CA ILE A 61 -0.03 1.28 31.93
C ILE A 61 0.35 2.12 30.70
N ASP A 62 -0.11 1.75 29.50
CA ASP A 62 0.13 2.51 28.28
C ASP A 62 -0.47 3.92 28.37
N GLU A 63 -1.71 4.05 28.87
CA GLU A 63 -2.35 5.34 29.14
C GLU A 63 -1.61 6.14 30.20
N LEU A 64 -1.13 5.49 31.27
CA LEU A 64 -0.32 6.14 32.30
C LEU A 64 0.99 6.70 31.71
N MET A 65 1.58 5.99 30.76
CA MET A 65 2.84 6.37 30.12
C MET A 65 2.67 7.37 28.97
N ASP A 66 1.43 7.70 28.59
CA ASP A 66 1.11 8.40 27.34
C ASP A 66 1.76 7.72 26.12
N TYR A 67 1.81 6.39 26.14
CA TYR A 67 2.44 5.57 25.12
C TYR A 67 1.38 4.90 24.25
N GLN A 68 1.50 5.08 22.94
CA GLN A 68 0.66 4.42 21.95
C GLN A 68 1.53 3.54 21.06
N PRO A 69 1.59 2.21 21.31
CA PRO A 69 2.36 1.29 20.50
C PRO A 69 1.76 1.09 19.10
N GLN A 70 0.47 1.41 18.95
CA GLN A 70 -0.29 1.24 17.72
C GLN A 70 -0.61 2.61 17.11
N MET A 71 -0.50 2.70 15.78
CA MET A 71 -0.98 3.83 15.01
C MET A 71 -2.40 3.54 14.51
N THR A 72 -3.21 4.59 14.39
CA THR A 72 -4.52 4.49 13.73
C THR A 72 -4.33 4.30 12.22
N LYS A 73 -5.35 3.79 11.53
CA LYS A 73 -5.34 3.64 10.08
C LYS A 73 -5.12 4.98 9.37
N GLU A 74 -5.73 6.04 9.90
CA GLU A 74 -5.63 7.41 9.39
C GLU A 74 -4.21 7.96 9.58
N ASP A 75 -3.58 7.71 10.73
CA ASP A 75 -2.20 8.12 10.98
C ASP A 75 -1.21 7.35 10.09
N ILE A 76 -1.44 6.04 9.89
CA ILE A 76 -0.63 5.21 8.98
C ILE A 76 -0.77 5.73 7.54
N ARG A 77 -1.99 6.02 7.10
CA ARG A 77 -2.27 6.60 5.77
C ARG A 77 -1.54 7.94 5.59
N ALA A 78 -1.67 8.85 6.55
CA ALA A 78 -1.02 10.15 6.51
C ALA A 78 0.51 10.03 6.48
N LEU A 79 1.06 9.11 7.28
CA LEU A 79 2.47 8.82 7.29
C LEU A 79 2.94 8.24 5.95
N TYR A 80 2.23 7.27 5.39
CA TYR A 80 2.56 6.68 4.09
C TYR A 80 2.63 7.77 3.01
N LYS A 81 1.59 8.61 2.90
CA LYS A 81 1.55 9.71 1.93
C LYS A 81 2.74 10.66 2.09
N LYS A 82 3.06 11.02 3.34
CA LYS A 82 4.22 11.85 3.66
C LYS A 82 5.52 11.20 3.18
N MET A 83 5.75 9.92 3.50
CA MET A 83 6.99 9.23 3.14
C MET A 83 7.09 8.98 1.63
N SER A 84 6.00 8.62 0.96
CA SER A 84 5.95 8.50 -0.50
C SER A 84 6.35 9.80 -1.18
N GLY A 85 5.80 10.95 -0.75
CA GLY A 85 6.18 12.25 -1.29
C GLY A 85 7.66 12.61 -1.10
N LYS A 86 8.29 12.14 -0.02
CA LYS A 86 9.72 12.38 0.23
C LYS A 86 10.64 11.69 -0.77
N PHE A 87 10.29 10.49 -1.27
CA PHE A 87 11.11 9.81 -2.29
C PHE A 87 11.25 10.62 -3.59
N ALA A 88 10.32 11.53 -3.88
CA ALA A 88 10.36 12.40 -5.06
C ALA A 88 11.32 13.59 -4.94
N SER A 89 11.67 13.98 -3.70
CA SER A 89 12.39 15.21 -3.37
C SER A 89 13.66 15.01 -2.54
N GLU A 90 13.82 13.87 -1.88
CA GLU A 90 14.94 13.58 -0.98
C GLU A 90 15.73 12.33 -1.44
N PRO A 91 17.00 12.18 -1.05
CA PRO A 91 17.78 10.99 -1.37
C PRO A 91 17.17 9.71 -0.77
N LEU A 92 17.12 8.64 -1.56
CA LEU A 92 16.53 7.34 -1.18
C LEU A 92 16.95 6.89 0.23
N GLU A 93 18.25 6.85 0.51
CA GLU A 93 18.78 6.36 1.78
C GLU A 93 18.39 7.22 2.99
N ALA A 94 18.20 8.53 2.79
CA ALA A 94 17.75 9.42 3.85
C ALA A 94 16.30 9.10 4.24
N VAL A 95 15.44 8.89 3.24
CA VAL A 95 14.02 8.51 3.46
C VAL A 95 13.93 7.12 4.08
N LEU A 96 14.71 6.15 3.60
CA LEU A 96 14.77 4.79 4.17
C LEU A 96 15.26 4.80 5.62
N THR A 97 16.22 5.66 5.98
CA THR A 97 16.67 5.82 7.37
C THR A 97 15.53 6.31 8.27
N GLU A 98 14.70 7.23 7.80
CA GLU A 98 13.50 7.67 8.53
C GLU A 98 12.45 6.55 8.63
N CYS A 99 12.19 5.80 7.56
CA CYS A 99 11.32 4.62 7.59
C CYS A 99 11.79 3.61 8.64
N ARG A 100 13.09 3.27 8.66
CA ARG A 100 13.69 2.35 9.65
C ARG A 100 13.53 2.85 11.08
N ALA A 101 13.70 4.15 11.31
CA ALA A 101 13.48 4.74 12.63
C ALA A 101 12.01 4.64 13.07
N ILE A 102 11.07 4.80 12.14
CA ILE A 102 9.63 4.63 12.40
C ILE A 102 9.28 3.17 12.67
N ILE A 103 9.75 2.24 11.83
CA ILE A 103 9.60 0.79 12.00
C ILE A 103 10.09 0.37 13.39
N LYS A 104 11.29 0.81 13.77
CA LYS A 104 11.88 0.51 15.09
C LYS A 104 11.03 1.08 16.23
N LYS A 105 10.44 2.26 16.04
CA LYS A 105 9.59 2.92 17.05
C LYS A 105 8.26 2.21 17.26
N TYR A 106 7.68 1.65 16.20
CA TYR A 106 6.34 1.05 16.20
C TYR A 106 6.38 -0.42 15.76
N TYR A 107 7.38 -1.17 16.26
CA TYR A 107 7.69 -2.52 15.78
C TYR A 107 6.64 -3.59 16.14
N SER A 108 5.71 -3.26 17.05
CA SER A 108 4.53 -4.06 17.38
C SER A 108 3.28 -3.62 16.62
N CYS A 109 3.36 -2.59 15.76
CA CYS A 109 2.23 -2.14 14.95
C CYS A 109 2.23 -2.83 13.60
N PHE A 110 1.64 -4.02 13.53
CA PHE A 110 1.66 -4.85 12.31
C PHE A 110 1.02 -4.18 11.09
N PRO A 111 -0.12 -3.46 11.20
CA PRO A 111 -0.65 -2.70 10.06
C PRO A 111 0.36 -1.66 9.53
N LEU A 112 1.08 -0.98 10.41
CA LEU A 112 2.15 -0.07 10.00
C LEU A 112 3.31 -0.82 9.34
N LEU A 113 3.77 -1.94 9.91
CA LEU A 113 4.88 -2.72 9.34
C LEU A 113 4.54 -3.21 7.93
N LEU A 114 3.31 -3.67 7.71
CA LEU A 114 2.81 -4.08 6.40
C LEU A 114 2.88 -2.91 5.41
N GLN A 115 2.37 -1.74 5.79
CA GLN A 115 2.39 -0.55 4.93
C GLN A 115 3.81 -0.01 4.67
N MET A 116 4.72 -0.10 5.65
CA MET A 116 6.12 0.27 5.46
C MET A 116 6.85 -0.68 4.51
N GLY A 117 6.60 -1.99 4.61
CA GLY A 117 7.10 -2.95 3.63
C GLY A 117 6.59 -2.66 2.22
N ILE A 118 5.28 -2.42 2.08
CA ILE A 118 4.66 -2.05 0.78
C ILE A 118 5.28 -0.77 0.23
N LEU A 119 5.49 0.24 1.07
CA LEU A 119 6.16 1.49 0.69
C LEU A 119 7.57 1.24 0.14
N MET A 120 8.35 0.41 0.81
CA MET A 120 9.72 0.06 0.38
C MET A 120 9.72 -0.68 -0.96
N ILE A 121 8.83 -1.66 -1.15
CA ILE A 121 8.68 -2.38 -2.43
C ILE A 121 8.28 -1.46 -3.57
N ASN A 122 7.31 -0.57 -3.33
CA ASN A 122 6.85 0.36 -4.37
C ASN A 122 7.92 1.34 -4.84
N HIS A 123 8.97 1.58 -4.04
CA HIS A 123 10.07 2.49 -4.37
C HIS A 123 11.40 1.75 -4.62
N LEU A 124 11.38 0.41 -4.69
CA LEU A 124 12.57 -0.42 -4.88
C LEU A 124 13.34 -0.08 -6.17
N GLU A 125 12.62 0.29 -7.24
CA GLU A 125 13.20 0.66 -8.54
C GLU A 125 14.09 1.91 -8.50
N LEU A 126 14.01 2.72 -7.42
CA LEU A 126 14.87 3.88 -7.24
C LEU A 126 16.30 3.48 -6.84
N GLU A 127 16.49 2.29 -6.26
CA GLU A 127 17.82 1.74 -5.97
C GLU A 127 18.38 1.07 -7.22
N LYS A 128 19.49 1.63 -7.72
CA LYS A 128 20.13 1.17 -8.96
C LYS A 128 21.23 0.15 -8.70
N ASP A 129 21.74 0.09 -7.47
CA ASP A 129 22.74 -0.88 -7.08
C ASP A 129 22.07 -2.23 -6.78
N PRO A 130 22.42 -3.32 -7.49
CA PRO A 130 21.76 -4.61 -7.31
C PRO A 130 21.89 -5.21 -5.91
N GLU A 131 23.04 -5.02 -5.24
CA GLU A 131 23.25 -5.56 -3.89
C GLU A 131 22.41 -4.83 -2.86
N ARG A 132 22.35 -3.49 -2.94
CA ARG A 132 21.48 -2.68 -2.09
C ARG A 132 20.01 -2.92 -2.36
N SER A 133 19.62 -3.09 -3.62
CA SER A 133 18.25 -3.43 -4.02
C SER A 133 17.83 -4.78 -3.42
N ALA A 134 18.68 -5.80 -3.53
CA ALA A 134 18.45 -7.09 -2.87
C ALA A 134 18.40 -6.97 -1.34
N GLY A 135 19.23 -6.11 -0.75
CA GLY A 135 19.20 -5.79 0.67
C GLY A 135 17.88 -5.18 1.13
N LEU A 136 17.37 -4.19 0.38
CA LEU A 136 16.09 -3.53 0.64
C LEU A 136 14.90 -4.49 0.49
N LEU A 137 14.94 -5.34 -0.54
CA LEU A 137 13.94 -6.37 -0.78
C LEU A 137 13.86 -7.37 0.38
N ARG A 138 15.01 -7.81 0.89
CA ARG A 138 15.08 -8.68 2.08
C ARG A 138 14.55 -7.98 3.33
N GLU A 139 14.90 -6.71 3.54
CA GLU A 139 14.38 -5.92 4.67
C GLU A 139 12.85 -5.83 4.64
N ALA A 140 12.25 -5.56 3.47
CA ALA A 140 10.80 -5.56 3.31
C ALA A 140 10.18 -6.96 3.53
N LYS A 141 10.82 -8.02 3.01
CA LYS A 141 10.40 -9.41 3.21
C LYS A 141 10.36 -9.78 4.70
N GLU A 142 11.36 -9.39 5.48
CA GLU A 142 11.40 -9.63 6.93
C GLU A 142 10.21 -8.98 7.66
N LEU A 143 9.76 -7.80 7.22
CA LEU A 143 8.54 -7.18 7.77
C LEU A 143 7.30 -8.01 7.45
N PHE A 144 7.16 -8.50 6.21
CA PHE A 144 6.02 -9.33 5.84
C PHE A 144 6.00 -10.67 6.56
N VAL A 145 7.16 -11.33 6.70
CA VAL A 145 7.29 -12.57 7.49
C VAL A 145 6.82 -12.33 8.93
N ARG A 146 7.29 -11.24 9.57
CA ARG A 146 6.87 -10.88 10.93
C ARG A 146 5.37 -10.63 11.03
N VAL A 147 4.78 -9.87 10.10
CA VAL A 147 3.32 -9.62 10.10
C VAL A 147 2.57 -10.94 9.93
N ARG A 148 2.99 -11.81 9.01
CA ARG A 148 2.37 -13.12 8.79
C ARG A 148 2.41 -14.01 10.04
N GLU A 149 3.54 -14.02 10.75
CA GLU A 149 3.77 -14.94 11.87
C GLU A 149 3.25 -14.42 13.22
N GLU A 150 3.28 -13.11 13.44
CA GLU A 150 3.00 -12.50 14.76
C GLU A 150 1.69 -11.71 14.81
N SER A 151 1.06 -11.36 13.69
CA SER A 151 -0.20 -10.59 13.69
C SER A 151 -1.42 -11.47 14.00
N GLU A 152 -2.28 -11.00 14.89
CA GLU A 152 -3.59 -11.61 15.17
C GLU A 152 -4.66 -11.23 14.14
N ASP A 153 -4.41 -10.21 13.31
CA ASP A 153 -5.29 -9.82 12.21
C ASP A 153 -5.10 -10.75 11.01
N VAL A 154 -6.10 -11.60 10.76
CA VAL A 154 -6.12 -12.57 9.66
C VAL A 154 -6.01 -11.90 8.28
N ALA A 155 -6.62 -10.72 8.09
CA ALA A 155 -6.56 -10.01 6.82
C ALA A 155 -5.16 -9.48 6.56
N ALA A 156 -4.53 -8.86 7.58
CA ALA A 156 -3.15 -8.39 7.50
C ALA A 156 -2.17 -9.54 7.26
N SER A 157 -2.32 -10.67 7.97
CA SER A 157 -1.47 -11.85 7.79
C SER A 157 -1.60 -12.43 6.38
N ARG A 158 -2.82 -12.49 5.83
CA ARG A 158 -3.05 -12.92 4.44
C ARG A 158 -2.39 -11.99 3.43
N GLN A 159 -2.52 -10.67 3.61
CA GLN A 159 -1.88 -9.69 2.75
C GLN A 159 -0.35 -9.80 2.81
N ALA A 160 0.21 -10.06 4.00
CA ALA A 160 1.63 -10.26 4.19
C ALA A 160 2.16 -11.49 3.42
N VAL A 161 1.40 -12.60 3.35
CA VAL A 161 1.76 -13.76 2.52
C VAL A 161 1.92 -13.38 1.05
N TYR A 162 0.98 -12.60 0.50
CA TYR A 162 1.08 -12.15 -0.90
C TYR A 162 2.30 -11.25 -1.12
N MET A 163 2.57 -10.32 -0.20
CA MET A 163 3.71 -9.42 -0.31
C MET A 163 5.05 -10.15 -0.15
N GLU A 164 5.13 -11.17 0.71
CA GLU A 164 6.30 -12.04 0.84
C GLU A 164 6.53 -12.86 -0.43
N ALA A 165 5.49 -13.44 -1.01
CA ALA A 165 5.58 -14.17 -2.27
C ALA A 165 6.04 -13.25 -3.42
N LEU A 166 5.54 -12.01 -3.47
CA LEU A 166 6.02 -10.99 -4.41
C LEU A 166 7.51 -10.69 -4.20
N CYS A 167 7.97 -10.59 -2.95
CA CYS A 167 9.39 -10.41 -2.65
C CYS A 167 10.23 -11.59 -3.15
N SER A 168 9.77 -12.83 -2.92
CA SER A 168 10.45 -14.03 -3.42
C SER A 168 10.50 -14.08 -4.94
N LEU A 169 9.42 -13.74 -5.65
CA LEU A 169 9.44 -13.66 -7.12
C LEU A 169 10.44 -12.61 -7.61
N THR A 170 10.48 -11.44 -6.95
CA THR A 170 11.41 -10.35 -7.29
C THR A 170 12.87 -10.75 -7.03
N ALA A 171 13.12 -11.58 -6.01
CA ALA A 171 14.43 -12.13 -5.69
C ALA A 171 14.86 -13.31 -6.59
N GLY A 172 13.99 -13.77 -7.50
CA GLY A 172 14.26 -14.95 -8.33
C GLY A 172 14.10 -16.29 -7.59
N GLU A 173 13.26 -16.33 -6.55
CA GLU A 173 12.95 -17.49 -5.72
C GLU A 173 11.52 -18.02 -6.00
N PRO A 174 11.24 -18.59 -7.18
CA PRO A 174 9.88 -18.99 -7.55
C PRO A 174 9.30 -20.12 -6.68
N ASP A 175 10.13 -21.07 -6.24
CA ASP A 175 9.66 -22.17 -5.40
C ASP A 175 9.18 -21.69 -4.03
N ALA A 176 9.86 -20.71 -3.44
CA ALA A 176 9.41 -20.08 -2.19
C ALA A 176 8.06 -19.39 -2.35
N ALA A 177 7.84 -18.69 -3.47
CA ALA A 177 6.54 -18.09 -3.76
C ALA A 177 5.43 -19.15 -3.94
N LEU A 178 5.73 -20.28 -4.59
CA LEU A 178 4.78 -21.39 -4.77
C LEU A 178 4.46 -22.14 -3.48
N GLU A 179 5.42 -22.26 -2.57
CA GLU A 179 5.19 -22.82 -1.23
C GLU A 179 4.25 -21.95 -0.41
N LEU A 180 4.36 -20.62 -0.54
CA LEU A 180 3.49 -19.66 0.15
C LEU A 180 2.07 -19.60 -0.42
N LEU A 181 1.95 -19.53 -1.75
CA LEU A 181 0.68 -19.31 -2.43
C LEU A 181 -0.07 -20.60 -2.75
N GLY A 182 0.59 -21.75 -2.64
CA GLY A 182 0.10 -23.02 -3.13
C GLY A 182 0.27 -23.19 -4.65
N ARG A 183 0.07 -24.42 -5.11
CA ARG A 183 0.27 -24.81 -6.53
C ARG A 183 -1.02 -24.89 -7.33
N THR A 184 -2.16 -24.63 -6.72
CA THR A 184 -3.48 -24.78 -7.32
C THR A 184 -4.31 -23.54 -7.07
N VAL A 185 -5.08 -23.12 -8.07
CA VAL A 185 -6.04 -22.03 -7.91
C VAL A 185 -7.30 -22.58 -7.26
N GLU A 186 -7.61 -22.10 -6.07
CA GLU A 186 -8.88 -22.40 -5.40
C GLU A 186 -10.01 -21.50 -5.94
N PRO A 187 -11.26 -21.98 -6.01
CA PRO A 187 -12.39 -21.14 -6.37
C PRO A 187 -12.55 -19.97 -5.41
N ALA A 188 -12.56 -18.74 -5.94
CA ALA A 188 -12.89 -17.56 -5.15
C ALA A 188 -14.35 -17.65 -4.66
N LEU A 189 -14.56 -17.35 -3.37
CA LEU A 189 -15.89 -17.26 -2.76
C LEU A 189 -16.17 -15.79 -2.37
N PRO A 190 -16.55 -14.94 -3.34
CA PRO A 190 -16.84 -13.53 -3.09
C PRO A 190 -18.07 -13.40 -2.17
N ALA A 191 -17.92 -12.68 -1.06
CA ALA A 191 -18.96 -12.51 -0.05
C ALA A 191 -19.98 -11.42 -0.44
N GLU A 192 -19.68 -10.59 -1.44
CA GLU A 192 -20.41 -9.38 -1.80
C GLU A 192 -21.88 -9.67 -2.15
N SER A 193 -22.15 -10.78 -2.84
CA SER A 193 -23.52 -11.21 -3.17
C SER A 193 -24.34 -11.55 -1.92
N LEU A 194 -23.71 -12.20 -0.92
CA LEU A 194 -24.37 -12.55 0.34
C LEU A 194 -24.55 -11.32 1.24
N LEU A 195 -23.54 -10.44 1.30
CA LEU A 195 -23.61 -9.17 2.01
C LEU A 195 -24.72 -8.28 1.43
N SER A 196 -24.81 -8.18 0.11
CA SER A 196 -25.86 -7.43 -0.57
C SER A 196 -27.25 -7.95 -0.20
N ALA A 197 -27.46 -9.27 -0.24
CA ALA A 197 -28.71 -9.89 0.18
C ALA A 197 -29.05 -9.60 1.65
N ALA A 198 -28.06 -9.69 2.54
CA ALA A 198 -28.24 -9.36 3.97
C ALA A 198 -28.62 -7.89 4.19
N TYR A 199 -27.96 -6.96 3.50
CA TYR A 199 -28.29 -5.53 3.55
C TYR A 199 -29.69 -5.25 3.03
N GLN A 200 -30.13 -5.92 1.95
CA GLN A 200 -31.51 -5.83 1.48
C GLN A 200 -32.51 -6.32 2.51
N MET A 201 -32.26 -7.46 3.16
CA MET A 201 -33.13 -7.99 4.22
C MET A 201 -33.23 -7.08 5.45
N LYS A 202 -32.16 -6.31 5.73
CA LYS A 202 -32.14 -5.29 6.78
C LYS A 202 -32.83 -3.97 6.39
N GLY A 203 -33.26 -3.81 5.14
CA GLY A 203 -33.84 -2.55 4.64
C GLY A 203 -32.79 -1.48 4.34
N GLU A 204 -31.55 -1.87 4.03
CA GLU A 204 -30.41 -0.98 3.73
C GLU A 204 -29.98 -1.09 2.25
N PRO A 205 -30.83 -0.71 1.26
CA PRO A 205 -30.59 -0.99 -0.16
C PRO A 205 -29.39 -0.24 -0.76
N GLU A 206 -29.04 0.95 -0.25
CA GLU A 206 -27.86 1.68 -0.72
C GLU A 206 -26.56 0.97 -0.33
N HIS A 207 -26.47 0.44 0.91
CA HIS A 207 -25.33 -0.41 1.32
C HIS A 207 -25.24 -1.68 0.47
N ALA A 208 -26.40 -2.28 0.12
CA ALA A 208 -26.44 -3.45 -0.74
C ALA A 208 -25.89 -3.17 -2.15
N LYS A 209 -26.11 -1.96 -2.70
CA LYS A 209 -25.53 -1.52 -3.99
C LYS A 209 -24.05 -1.23 -3.87
N SER A 210 -23.64 -0.46 -2.85
CA SER A 210 -22.25 -0.06 -2.64
C SER A 210 -21.32 -1.28 -2.55
N VAL A 211 -21.72 -2.31 -1.78
CA VAL A 211 -20.93 -3.55 -1.69
C VAL A 211 -20.80 -4.27 -3.04
N LEU A 212 -21.85 -4.27 -3.87
CA LEU A 212 -21.78 -4.86 -5.21
C LEU A 212 -20.92 -4.04 -6.16
N GLN A 213 -20.98 -2.70 -6.09
CA GLN A 213 -20.08 -1.84 -6.88
C GLN A 213 -18.62 -2.07 -6.51
N ALA A 214 -18.30 -2.12 -5.22
CA ALA A 214 -16.96 -2.47 -4.74
C ALA A 214 -16.52 -3.86 -5.24
N GLY A 215 -17.42 -4.85 -5.20
CA GLY A 215 -17.14 -6.20 -5.72
C GLY A 215 -16.86 -6.21 -7.23
N ILE A 216 -17.69 -5.54 -8.03
CA ILE A 216 -17.50 -5.44 -9.49
C ILE A 216 -16.17 -4.74 -9.80
N PHE A 217 -15.89 -3.60 -9.15
CA PHE A 217 -14.66 -2.85 -9.35
C PHE A 217 -13.41 -3.67 -8.99
N GLN A 218 -13.42 -4.37 -7.86
CA GLN A 218 -12.31 -5.25 -7.46
C GLN A 218 -12.09 -6.39 -8.45
N ASN A 219 -13.16 -7.06 -8.91
CA ASN A 219 -13.05 -8.13 -9.90
C ASN A 219 -12.54 -7.62 -11.25
N MET A 220 -12.92 -6.39 -11.62
CA MET A 220 -12.37 -5.71 -12.78
C MET A 220 -10.85 -5.49 -12.62
N VAL A 221 -10.38 -4.95 -11.49
CA VAL A 221 -8.94 -4.80 -11.21
C VAL A 221 -8.20 -6.15 -11.32
N VAL A 222 -8.76 -7.21 -10.72
CA VAL A 222 -8.18 -8.57 -10.81
C VAL A 222 -8.10 -9.06 -12.26
N LEU A 223 -9.18 -8.89 -13.04
CA LEU A 223 -9.21 -9.25 -14.45
C LEU A 223 -8.11 -8.52 -15.25
N PHE A 224 -7.94 -7.22 -15.00
CA PHE A 224 -6.91 -6.41 -15.66
C PHE A 224 -5.49 -6.67 -15.18
N ASN A 225 -5.31 -7.35 -14.04
CA ASN A 225 -4.01 -7.93 -13.65
C ASN A 225 -3.71 -9.23 -14.40
N PHE A 226 -4.70 -10.08 -14.63
CA PHE A 226 -4.51 -11.37 -15.30
C PHE A 226 -4.33 -11.24 -16.82
N LEU A 227 -5.09 -10.36 -17.46
CA LEU A 227 -5.14 -10.27 -18.92
C LEU A 227 -3.77 -9.92 -19.56
N PRO A 228 -3.02 -8.91 -19.11
CA PRO A 228 -1.68 -8.63 -19.66
C PRO A 228 -0.70 -9.78 -19.43
N ALA A 229 -0.67 -10.36 -18.23
CA ALA A 229 0.21 -11.48 -17.90
C ALA A 229 -0.06 -12.68 -18.81
N TYR A 230 -1.33 -13.06 -18.99
CA TYR A 230 -1.72 -14.13 -19.89
C TYR A 230 -1.45 -13.79 -21.36
N MET A 231 -1.69 -12.55 -21.77
CA MET A 231 -1.39 -12.06 -23.11
C MET A 231 0.09 -12.23 -23.45
N MET A 232 0.99 -11.85 -22.53
CA MET A 232 2.44 -12.04 -22.71
C MET A 232 2.81 -13.51 -22.85
N LEU A 233 2.23 -14.40 -22.05
CA LEU A 233 2.44 -15.85 -22.18
C LEU A 233 1.97 -16.39 -23.54
N CYS A 234 1.01 -15.72 -24.19
CA CYS A 234 0.53 -16.06 -25.53
C CYS A 234 1.33 -15.38 -26.66
N ALA A 235 2.43 -14.67 -26.39
CA ALA A 235 3.13 -13.87 -27.41
C ALA A 235 3.57 -14.68 -28.64
N GLN A 236 3.89 -15.97 -28.48
CA GLN A 236 4.27 -16.88 -29.57
C GLN A 236 3.05 -17.58 -30.24
N GLU A 237 1.82 -17.28 -29.80
CA GLU A 237 0.57 -17.78 -30.36
C GLU A 237 -0.26 -16.61 -30.96
N PRO A 238 0.06 -16.09 -32.17
CA PRO A 238 -0.45 -14.80 -32.66
C PRO A 238 -1.97 -14.64 -32.61
N LYS A 239 -2.73 -15.69 -32.96
CA LYS A 239 -4.21 -15.65 -32.94
C LYS A 239 -4.75 -15.48 -31.53
N LYS A 240 -4.14 -16.17 -30.56
CA LYS A 240 -4.56 -16.15 -29.15
C LYS A 240 -4.12 -14.86 -28.47
N PHE A 241 -2.92 -14.37 -28.78
CA PHE A 241 -2.45 -13.05 -28.38
C PHE A 241 -3.42 -11.95 -28.84
N GLU A 242 -3.75 -11.92 -30.14
CA GLU A 242 -4.63 -10.89 -30.71
C GLU A 242 -6.05 -10.99 -30.15
N GLU A 243 -6.58 -12.20 -29.92
CA GLU A 243 -7.89 -12.38 -29.30
C GLU A 243 -7.90 -11.95 -27.82
N THR A 244 -6.84 -12.24 -27.05
CA THR A 244 -6.72 -11.76 -25.67
C THR A 244 -6.68 -10.24 -25.64
N LEU A 245 -5.83 -9.60 -26.45
CA LEU A 245 -5.75 -8.14 -26.54
C LEU A 245 -7.11 -7.53 -26.92
N ARG A 246 -7.79 -8.10 -27.93
CA ARG A 246 -9.12 -7.63 -28.36
C ARG A 246 -10.12 -7.66 -27.20
N ARG A 247 -10.18 -8.77 -26.45
CA ARG A 247 -11.08 -8.89 -25.28
C ARG A 247 -10.74 -7.89 -24.19
N THR A 248 -9.45 -7.70 -23.91
CA THR A 248 -8.98 -6.71 -22.92
C THR A 248 -9.41 -5.30 -23.28
N LEU A 249 -9.23 -4.90 -24.54
CA LEU A 249 -9.58 -3.55 -25.01
C LEU A 249 -11.10 -3.32 -25.03
N LEU A 250 -11.89 -4.32 -25.39
CA LEU A 250 -13.36 -4.22 -25.33
C LEU A 250 -13.86 -4.13 -23.88
N ALA A 251 -13.27 -4.91 -22.96
CA ALA A 251 -13.59 -4.79 -21.54
C ALA A 251 -13.21 -3.41 -20.98
N ALA A 252 -12.09 -2.85 -21.45
CA ALA A 252 -11.64 -1.53 -21.03
C ALA A 252 -12.59 -0.43 -21.48
N GLU A 253 -13.10 -0.53 -22.69
CA GLU A 253 -14.10 0.40 -23.24
C GLU A 253 -15.43 0.31 -22.50
N VAL A 254 -15.92 -0.91 -22.23
CA VAL A 254 -17.21 -1.14 -21.56
C VAL A 254 -17.27 -0.53 -20.15
N PHE A 255 -16.16 -0.56 -19.43
CA PHE A 255 -16.06 -0.03 -18.06
C PHE A 255 -15.35 1.33 -17.97
N ASP A 256 -15.08 2.01 -19.09
CA ASP A 256 -14.32 3.27 -19.09
C ASP A 256 -13.03 3.23 -18.23
N MET A 257 -12.23 2.18 -18.43
CA MET A 257 -10.99 1.97 -17.68
C MET A 257 -9.96 3.08 -17.85
N GLN A 258 -10.09 3.88 -18.91
CA GLN A 258 -9.25 5.06 -19.13
C GLN A 258 -9.47 6.10 -18.03
N SER A 259 -10.72 6.31 -17.63
CA SER A 259 -11.10 7.20 -16.55
C SER A 259 -10.88 6.53 -15.19
N LEU A 260 -11.49 5.35 -14.99
CA LEU A 260 -11.54 4.70 -13.67
C LEU A 260 -10.19 4.19 -13.17
N HIS A 261 -9.35 3.66 -14.06
CA HIS A 261 -8.08 3.07 -13.65
C HIS A 261 -7.01 3.08 -14.76
N PRO A 262 -6.53 4.26 -15.20
CA PRO A 262 -5.62 4.41 -16.34
C PRO A 262 -4.32 3.60 -16.23
N TRP A 263 -3.83 3.37 -15.01
CA TRP A 263 -2.63 2.55 -14.76
C TRP A 263 -2.72 1.14 -15.34
N HIS A 264 -3.89 0.49 -15.29
CA HIS A 264 -4.04 -0.86 -15.86
C HIS A 264 -3.95 -0.83 -17.39
N LEU A 265 -4.49 0.19 -18.05
CA LEU A 265 -4.40 0.32 -19.51
C LEU A 265 -2.99 0.61 -19.99
N ILE A 266 -2.24 1.39 -19.21
CA ILE A 266 -0.81 1.65 -19.44
C ILE A 266 -0.03 0.33 -19.46
N ASN A 267 -0.29 -0.57 -18.50
CA ASN A 267 0.31 -1.90 -18.50
C ASN A 267 -0.12 -2.73 -19.72
N VAL A 268 -1.41 -2.75 -20.06
CA VAL A 268 -1.94 -3.44 -21.25
C VAL A 268 -1.22 -2.99 -22.52
N TYR A 269 -1.07 -1.68 -22.75
CA TYR A 269 -0.43 -1.16 -23.96
C TYR A 269 1.06 -1.52 -24.04
N VAL A 270 1.81 -1.39 -22.93
CA VAL A 270 3.24 -1.76 -22.90
C VAL A 270 3.40 -3.26 -23.14
N THR A 271 2.63 -4.10 -22.47
CA THR A 271 2.69 -5.56 -22.66
C THR A 271 2.28 -5.96 -24.08
N ALA A 272 1.29 -5.30 -24.67
CA ALA A 272 0.89 -5.54 -26.05
C ALA A 272 2.01 -5.16 -27.03
N ALA A 273 2.67 -4.01 -26.81
CA ALA A 273 3.81 -3.59 -27.61
C ALA A 273 4.96 -4.60 -27.52
N GLN A 274 5.32 -5.06 -26.32
CA GLN A 274 6.36 -6.07 -26.12
C GLN A 274 6.00 -7.39 -26.82
N GLY A 275 4.76 -7.84 -26.70
CA GLY A 275 4.29 -9.05 -27.39
C GLY A 275 4.34 -8.94 -28.91
N TYR A 276 4.09 -7.74 -29.46
CA TYR A 276 4.26 -7.48 -30.89
C TYR A 276 5.73 -7.43 -31.32
N MET A 277 6.63 -6.95 -30.46
CA MET A 277 8.08 -7.03 -30.72
C MET A 277 8.56 -8.48 -30.79
N ILE A 278 8.07 -9.36 -29.91
CA ILE A 278 8.35 -10.81 -29.95
C ILE A 278 7.84 -11.44 -31.26
N GLN A 279 6.73 -10.95 -31.80
CA GLN A 279 6.15 -11.40 -33.07
C GLN A 279 6.73 -10.70 -34.31
N GLU A 280 7.76 -9.86 -34.15
CA GLU A 280 8.37 -9.06 -35.23
C GLU A 280 7.36 -8.13 -35.96
N LYS A 281 6.30 -7.69 -35.26
CA LYS A 281 5.24 -6.81 -35.79
C LYS A 281 5.47 -5.35 -35.36
N THR A 282 6.53 -4.73 -35.90
CA THR A 282 6.96 -3.36 -35.55
C THR A 282 5.85 -2.31 -35.60
N GLU A 283 5.05 -2.26 -36.68
CA GLU A 283 3.99 -1.25 -36.81
C GLU A 283 2.91 -1.37 -35.73
N LYS A 284 2.54 -2.60 -35.34
CA LYS A 284 1.56 -2.82 -34.28
C LYS A 284 2.14 -2.49 -32.90
N ALA A 285 3.43 -2.75 -32.69
CA ALA A 285 4.12 -2.34 -31.47
C ALA A 285 4.12 -0.82 -31.32
N LEU A 286 4.44 -0.08 -32.39
CA LEU A 286 4.41 1.38 -32.42
C LEU A 286 3.00 1.94 -32.17
N GLU A 287 1.96 1.31 -32.73
CA GLU A 287 0.56 1.71 -32.47
C GLU A 287 0.20 1.59 -30.98
N MET A 288 0.60 0.51 -30.31
CA MET A 288 0.35 0.36 -28.88
C MET A 288 1.15 1.37 -28.04
N LEU A 289 2.39 1.66 -28.43
CA LEU A 289 3.22 2.68 -27.77
C LEU A 289 2.67 4.11 -27.97
N GLU A 290 2.02 4.40 -29.09
CA GLU A 290 1.33 5.68 -29.29
C GLU A 290 0.11 5.81 -28.38
N ARG A 291 -0.74 4.78 -28.32
CA ARG A 291 -1.88 4.75 -27.39
C ARG A 291 -1.43 4.89 -25.94
N PHE A 292 -0.33 4.25 -25.58
CA PHE A 292 0.32 4.44 -24.29
C PHE A 292 0.70 5.90 -24.05
N ALA A 293 1.42 6.52 -24.99
CA ALA A 293 1.91 7.88 -24.83
C ALA A 293 0.79 8.91 -24.79
N ASP A 294 -0.23 8.76 -25.65
CA ASP A 294 -1.39 9.62 -25.67
C ASP A 294 -2.17 9.54 -24.34
N LEU A 295 -2.31 8.34 -23.75
CA LEU A 295 -2.87 8.19 -22.41
C LEU A 295 -1.97 8.82 -21.33
N ALA A 296 -0.67 8.55 -21.36
CA ALA A 296 0.28 9.03 -20.35
C ALA A 296 0.40 10.57 -20.28
N ILE A 297 0.09 11.29 -21.38
CA ILE A 297 0.09 12.76 -21.44
C ILE A 297 -1.31 13.39 -21.36
N SER A 298 -2.36 12.59 -21.26
CA SER A 298 -3.74 13.06 -21.17
C SER A 298 -4.07 13.67 -19.80
N ASP A 299 -5.34 14.03 -19.61
CA ASP A 299 -5.90 14.64 -18.41
C ASP A 299 -6.19 13.66 -17.26
N ILE A 300 -5.56 12.48 -17.26
CA ILE A 300 -5.64 11.49 -16.17
C ILE A 300 -5.02 11.95 -14.84
N TYR A 301 -4.56 13.22 -14.75
CA TYR A 301 -3.89 13.77 -13.58
C TYR A 301 -4.71 14.87 -12.89
N PRO A 302 -4.69 14.95 -11.54
CA PRO A 302 -3.98 14.06 -10.62
C PRO A 302 -4.62 12.68 -10.59
N MET A 303 -3.79 11.62 -10.68
CA MET A 303 -4.31 10.26 -10.65
C MET A 303 -4.81 9.92 -9.26
N LYS A 304 -6.07 9.50 -9.17
CA LYS A 304 -6.71 8.98 -7.97
C LYS A 304 -7.67 7.87 -8.38
N LEU A 305 -7.94 6.95 -7.48
CA LEU A 305 -9.08 6.05 -7.63
C LEU A 305 -10.35 6.86 -7.35
N HIS A 306 -11.36 6.65 -8.18
CA HIS A 306 -12.67 7.26 -8.03
C HIS A 306 -13.73 6.39 -8.72
N GLY A 307 -14.99 6.59 -8.35
CA GLY A 307 -16.16 6.14 -9.09
C GLY A 307 -16.49 7.01 -10.30
N ASP A 308 -17.55 6.67 -10.99
CA ASP A 308 -18.11 7.44 -12.12
C ASP A 308 -19.64 7.44 -12.04
N SER A 309 -20.32 7.81 -13.12
CA SER A 309 -21.79 7.80 -13.16
C SER A 309 -22.42 6.39 -13.03
N TYR A 310 -21.63 5.33 -13.24
CA TYR A 310 -22.06 3.94 -13.07
C TYR A 310 -21.68 3.38 -11.69
N PHE A 311 -20.46 3.68 -11.23
CA PHE A 311 -19.93 3.41 -9.90
C PHE A 311 -20.17 4.58 -8.94
N ASP A 312 -21.43 5.01 -8.81
CA ASP A 312 -21.83 6.22 -8.09
C ASP A 312 -21.77 6.13 -6.54
N LEU A 313 -21.48 4.94 -5.99
CA LEU A 313 -21.37 4.66 -4.55
C LEU A 313 -20.00 4.07 -4.18
N LEU A 314 -19.02 4.15 -5.09
CA LEU A 314 -17.70 3.54 -4.92
C LEU A 314 -16.75 4.38 -4.05
N ASP A 315 -16.87 5.71 -4.10
CA ASP A 315 -15.92 6.62 -3.43
C ASP A 315 -15.84 6.42 -1.92
N ASP A 316 -16.98 6.15 -1.26
CA ASP A 316 -17.02 5.88 0.19
C ASP A 316 -16.23 4.61 0.53
N TRP A 317 -16.34 3.56 -0.30
CA TRP A 317 -15.56 2.33 -0.11
C TRP A 317 -14.07 2.56 -0.41
N LEU A 318 -13.73 3.38 -1.41
CA LEU A 318 -12.35 3.72 -1.71
C LEU A 318 -11.67 4.44 -0.54
N GLU A 319 -12.38 5.32 0.17
CA GLU A 319 -11.86 5.98 1.37
C GLU A 319 -11.64 5.03 2.55
N GLU A 320 -12.22 3.83 2.52
CA GLU A 320 -11.95 2.75 3.47
C GLU A 320 -10.74 1.88 3.11
N LEU A 321 -10.06 2.11 1.97
CA LEU A 321 -8.80 1.43 1.67
C LEU A 321 -7.63 1.99 2.48
N ASP A 322 -6.53 1.27 2.64
CA ASP A 322 -5.38 1.75 3.44
C ASP A 322 -4.88 3.14 2.99
N LEU A 323 -4.83 3.38 1.68
CA LEU A 323 -4.42 4.67 1.10
C LEU A 323 -5.59 5.60 0.73
N GLY A 324 -6.83 5.18 0.95
CA GLY A 324 -8.00 5.83 0.39
C GLY A 324 -8.00 5.72 -1.15
N GLY A 325 -8.51 6.75 -1.83
CA GLY A 325 -8.37 6.87 -3.28
C GLY A 325 -6.97 7.28 -3.79
N SER A 326 -5.96 7.38 -2.93
CA SER A 326 -4.61 7.83 -3.32
C SER A 326 -3.74 6.70 -3.85
N LEU A 327 -2.84 7.02 -4.78
CA LEU A 327 -1.89 6.05 -5.31
C LEU A 327 -0.69 5.82 -4.38
N PRO A 328 -0.01 4.65 -4.48
CA PRO A 328 1.13 4.32 -3.61
C PRO A 328 2.42 5.09 -3.91
N ARG A 329 2.49 5.79 -5.04
CA ARG A 329 3.61 6.62 -5.46
C ARG A 329 3.11 8.01 -5.82
N ASP A 330 3.95 9.01 -5.67
CA ASP A 330 3.64 10.37 -6.10
C ASP A 330 3.62 10.50 -7.63
N GLU A 331 2.96 11.54 -8.13
CA GLU A 331 2.76 11.76 -9.56
C GLU A 331 4.09 11.91 -10.34
N LYS A 332 5.11 12.56 -9.77
CA LYS A 332 6.39 12.78 -10.44
C LYS A 332 7.12 11.45 -10.63
N THR A 333 7.12 10.60 -9.60
CA THR A 333 7.66 9.24 -9.70
C THR A 333 6.87 8.43 -10.72
N ILE A 334 5.54 8.45 -10.69
CA ILE A 334 4.68 7.72 -11.64
C ILE A 334 4.99 8.12 -13.09
N ARG A 335 5.03 9.42 -13.40
CA ARG A 335 5.34 9.93 -14.76
C ARG A 335 6.72 9.49 -15.24
N LYS A 336 7.70 9.50 -14.34
CA LYS A 336 9.04 9.01 -14.64
C LYS A 336 9.04 7.52 -14.93
N SER A 337 8.41 6.70 -14.07
CA SER A 337 8.31 5.25 -14.28
C SER A 337 7.60 4.93 -15.61
N MET A 338 6.56 5.68 -15.98
CA MET A 338 5.91 5.54 -17.30
C MET A 338 6.87 5.85 -18.46
N THR A 339 7.65 6.91 -18.35
CA THR A 339 8.67 7.23 -19.37
C THR A 339 9.72 6.12 -19.47
N ASP A 340 10.13 5.57 -18.33
CA ASP A 340 11.13 4.50 -18.24
C ASP A 340 10.58 3.18 -18.84
N LEU A 341 9.27 2.88 -18.72
CA LEU A 341 8.64 1.71 -19.35
C LEU A 341 8.82 1.65 -20.87
N VAL A 342 9.08 2.79 -21.52
CA VAL A 342 9.37 2.89 -22.96
C VAL A 342 10.87 3.08 -23.18
N THR A 343 11.48 4.09 -22.55
CA THR A 343 12.83 4.55 -22.91
C THR A 343 13.96 3.63 -22.47
N VAL A 344 13.82 2.92 -21.35
CA VAL A 344 14.86 2.01 -20.83
C VAL A 344 14.51 0.53 -21.02
N ASN A 345 13.35 0.24 -21.58
CA ASN A 345 12.88 -1.13 -21.75
C ASN A 345 13.60 -1.83 -22.91
N PRO A 346 14.37 -2.90 -22.66
CA PRO A 346 15.19 -3.56 -23.68
C PRO A 346 14.35 -4.16 -24.81
N ALA A 347 13.07 -4.46 -24.58
CA ALA A 347 12.16 -4.97 -25.61
C ALA A 347 11.96 -3.98 -26.77
N PHE A 348 12.19 -2.68 -26.55
CA PHE A 348 12.01 -1.63 -27.55
C PHE A 348 13.34 -1.09 -28.11
N ALA A 349 14.49 -1.66 -27.71
CA ALA A 349 15.79 -1.21 -28.18
C ALA A 349 15.92 -1.24 -29.71
N ALA A 350 15.29 -2.23 -30.37
CA ALA A 350 15.26 -2.33 -31.83
C ALA A 350 14.49 -1.19 -32.52
N LEU A 351 13.64 -0.46 -31.79
CA LEU A 351 12.86 0.67 -32.32
C LEU A 351 13.61 2.00 -32.27
N ALA A 352 14.82 2.06 -31.69
CA ALA A 352 15.54 3.33 -31.46
C ALA A 352 15.77 4.16 -32.73
N SER A 353 15.92 3.52 -33.89
CA SER A 353 16.06 4.18 -35.19
C SER A 353 14.75 4.63 -35.83
N GLU A 354 13.61 4.13 -35.34
CA GLU A 354 12.30 4.45 -35.91
C GLU A 354 11.89 5.88 -35.58
N LYS A 355 11.57 6.67 -36.61
CA LYS A 355 11.13 8.07 -36.43
C LYS A 355 9.88 8.15 -35.55
N ARG A 356 8.94 7.22 -35.73
CA ARG A 356 7.69 7.14 -34.96
C ARG A 356 7.98 6.88 -33.48
N TYR A 357 8.91 5.97 -33.17
CA TYR A 357 9.38 5.73 -31.81
C TYR A 357 10.05 6.96 -31.19
N GLN A 358 10.93 7.65 -31.93
CA GLN A 358 11.55 8.88 -31.45
C GLN A 358 10.54 9.98 -31.15
N MET A 359 9.45 10.08 -31.92
CA MET A 359 8.35 11.01 -31.65
C MET A 359 7.58 10.63 -30.37
N ILE A 360 7.32 9.33 -30.16
CA ILE A 360 6.68 8.82 -28.94
C ILE A 360 7.53 9.16 -27.71
N VAL A 361 8.84 8.89 -27.76
CA VAL A 361 9.76 9.22 -26.66
C VAL A 361 9.73 10.73 -26.36
N ARG A 362 9.79 11.58 -27.40
CA ARG A 362 9.70 13.04 -27.23
C ARG A 362 8.37 13.54 -26.68
N LYS A 363 7.26 12.79 -26.81
CA LYS A 363 5.99 13.14 -26.18
C LYS A 363 6.03 12.89 -24.66
N LEU A 364 6.79 11.89 -24.22
CA LEU A 364 6.86 11.45 -22.82
C LEU A 364 7.89 12.25 -21.98
N THR A 365 8.96 12.73 -22.62
CA THR A 365 10.04 13.51 -22.02
C THR A 365 9.83 15.01 -22.16
#